data_AF-A0A355QFK5-F1
#
_entry.id   AF-A0A355QFK5-F1
#
_cell.length_a   1.000
_cell.length_b   1.000
_cell.length_c   1.000
_cell.angle_alpha   90.00
_cell.angle_beta   90.00
_cell.angle_gamma   90.00
#
_symmetry.space_group_name_H-M   'P 1'
#
loop_
_entity.id
_entity.type
_entity.pdbx_description
1 polymer ?
#
loop_
_entity_poly.entity_id
_entity_poly.type
_entity_poly.pdbx_seq_one_letter_code
_entity_poly.pdbx_strand_id
1 'polypeptide(L)'
;MKEPPDAVLLGRIADGLEGPVEDLVRKDSQFRKLELDPADYVGNADAVVELLARRKALLQRPVLVRGDLAAGPLTACVGRPKDKIYEFLGGRT
;
A
#
# COMPACT_ATOMS: atom_id res chain seq x y z
N MET A 1 12.83 -0.45 5.40
CA MET A 1 12.08 -1.33 6.31
C MET A 1 12.86 -2.62 6.43
N LYS A 2 13.24 -3.05 7.63
CA LYS A 2 14.02 -4.29 7.83
C LYS A 2 13.18 -5.53 7.54
N GLU A 3 11.91 -5.49 7.94
CA GLU A 3 10.95 -6.57 7.71
C GLU A 3 9.72 -6.01 7.00
N PRO A 4 9.52 -6.31 5.71
CA PRO A 4 8.34 -5.89 4.98
C PRO A 4 7.09 -6.68 5.42
N PRO A 5 5.87 -6.12 5.27
CA PRO A 5 4.64 -6.76 5.74
C PRO A 5 4.37 -8.10 5.04
N ASP A 6 3.70 -9.00 5.75
CA ASP A 6 3.19 -10.26 5.21
C ASP A 6 1.82 -10.07 4.52
N ALA A 7 1.26 -11.14 3.95
CA ALA A 7 -0.02 -11.08 3.24
C ALA A 7 -1.18 -10.67 4.16
N VAL A 8 -1.16 -11.10 5.43
CA VAL A 8 -2.22 -10.79 6.39
C VAL A 8 -2.23 -9.30 6.73
N LEU A 9 -1.05 -8.74 7.03
CA LEU A 9 -0.90 -7.32 7.29
C LEU A 9 -1.17 -6.48 6.03
N LEU A 10 -0.73 -6.95 4.85
CA LEU A 10 -1.05 -6.29 3.58
C LEU A 10 -2.55 -6.24 3.30
N GLY A 11 -3.29 -7.32 3.57
CA GLY A 11 -4.76 -7.34 3.46
C GLY A 11 -5.41 -6.29 4.36
N ARG A 12 -5.01 -6.24 5.63
CA ARG A 12 -5.51 -5.22 6.57
C ARG A 12 -5.15 -3.79 6.16
N ILE A 13 -3.98 -3.58 5.56
CA ILE A 13 -3.57 -2.28 5.01
C ILE A 13 -4.46 -1.92 3.81
N ALA A 14 -4.74 -2.87 2.92
CA ALA A 14 -5.61 -2.68 1.76
C ALA A 14 -7.05 -2.34 2.17
N ASP A 15 -7.61 -3.05 3.14
CA ASP A 15 -8.96 -2.79 3.68
C ASP A 15 -9.08 -1.38 4.30
N GLY A 16 -7.99 -0.91 4.92
CA GLY A 16 -7.91 0.38 5.59
C GLY A 16 -7.45 1.54 4.71
N LEU A 17 -7.20 1.31 3.43
CA LEU A 17 -6.55 2.29 2.56
C LEU A 17 -7.51 3.42 2.17
N GLU A 18 -7.06 4.66 2.36
CA GLU A 18 -7.67 5.83 1.75
C GLU A 18 -7.24 5.95 0.29
N GLY A 19 -8.17 5.63 -0.63
CA GLY A 19 -7.97 5.70 -2.08
C GLY A 19 -8.01 4.33 -2.76
N PRO A 20 -7.71 4.28 -4.07
CA PRO A 20 -7.68 3.03 -4.84
C PRO A 20 -6.62 2.05 -4.30
N VAL A 21 -6.98 0.78 -4.17
CA VAL A 21 -6.07 -0.25 -3.62
C VAL A 21 -4.81 -0.46 -4.47
N GLU A 22 -4.93 -0.29 -5.79
CA GLU A 22 -3.82 -0.36 -6.72
C GLU A 22 -2.74 0.73 -6.51
N ASP A 23 -3.04 1.78 -5.74
CA ASP A 23 -2.05 2.80 -5.38
C ASP A 23 -0.99 2.26 -4.41
N LEU A 24 -1.25 1.12 -3.74
CA LEU A 24 -0.24 0.38 -2.98
C LEU A 24 0.85 -0.20 -3.88
N VAL A 25 0.59 -0.36 -5.18
CA VAL A 25 1.53 -0.93 -6.14
C VAL A 25 2.33 0.18 -6.82
N ARG A 26 3.65 0.13 -6.65
CA ARG A 26 4.60 1.02 -7.32
C ARG A 26 4.76 0.62 -8.79
N LYS A 27 4.07 1.35 -9.67
CA LYS A 27 4.10 1.17 -11.14
C LYS A 27 5.36 1.80 -11.79
N ASP A 28 6.55 1.47 -11.30
CA ASP A 28 7.82 2.00 -11.79
C ASP A 28 8.49 1.09 -12.86
N SER A 29 9.78 1.31 -13.13
CA SER A 29 10.52 0.51 -14.11
C SER A 29 10.64 -0.97 -13.74
N GLN A 30 10.55 -1.34 -12.46
CA GLN A 30 10.52 -2.75 -12.05
C GLN A 30 9.18 -3.39 -12.42
N PHE A 31 8.06 -2.69 -12.19
CA PHE A 31 6.75 -3.17 -12.59
C PHE A 31 6.69 -3.44 -14.11
N ARG A 32 7.21 -2.50 -14.92
CA ARG A 32 7.30 -2.66 -16.38
C ARG A 32 8.19 -3.83 -16.82
N LYS A 33 9.32 -4.04 -16.15
CA LYS A 33 10.23 -5.16 -16.44
C LYS A 33 9.63 -6.54 -16.14
N LEU A 34 8.65 -6.59 -15.25
CA LEU A 34 7.93 -7.81 -14.93
C LEU A 34 6.76 -8.07 -15.88
N GLU A 35 6.54 -7.19 -16.87
CA GLU A 35 5.50 -7.31 -17.89
C GLU A 35 4.08 -7.48 -17.30
N LEU A 36 3.86 -6.89 -16.13
CA LEU A 36 2.57 -6.90 -15.44
C LEU A 36 1.62 -5.88 -16.10
N ASP A 37 0.35 -6.25 -16.25
CA ASP A 37 -0.69 -5.32 -16.70
C ASP A 37 -1.24 -4.53 -15.50
N PRO A 38 -1.18 -3.19 -15.49
CA PRO A 38 -1.81 -2.39 -14.44
C PRO A 38 -3.31 -2.64 -14.28
N ALA A 39 -4.01 -3.04 -15.34
CA ALA A 39 -5.46 -3.26 -15.34
C ALA A 39 -5.88 -4.43 -14.45
N ASP A 40 -5.03 -5.43 -14.28
CA ASP A 40 -5.29 -6.62 -13.44
C ASP A 40 -5.46 -6.28 -11.95
N TYR A 41 -5.00 -5.10 -11.53
CA TYR A 41 -4.95 -4.67 -10.13
C TYR A 41 -6.00 -3.62 -9.76
N VAL A 42 -6.68 -3.01 -10.73
CA VAL A 42 -7.63 -1.91 -10.51
C VAL A 42 -8.82 -2.42 -9.70
N GLY A 43 -9.01 -1.87 -8.49
CA GLY A 43 -10.10 -2.28 -7.59
C GLY A 43 -10.02 -3.73 -7.09
N ASN A 44 -8.91 -4.43 -7.31
CA ASN A 44 -8.74 -5.83 -6.97
C ASN A 44 -7.75 -6.00 -5.81
N ALA A 45 -8.28 -5.94 -4.57
CA ALA A 45 -7.47 -6.00 -3.36
C ALA A 45 -6.69 -7.32 -3.25
N ASP A 46 -7.32 -8.46 -3.58
CA ASP A 46 -6.68 -9.78 -3.51
C ASP A 46 -5.48 -9.88 -4.44
N ALA A 47 -5.62 -9.43 -5.70
CA ALA A 47 -4.51 -9.42 -6.66
C ALA A 47 -3.36 -8.50 -6.22
N VAL A 48 -3.69 -7.33 -5.63
CA VAL A 48 -2.69 -6.41 -5.09
C VAL A 48 -1.95 -7.04 -3.91
N VAL A 49 -2.66 -7.64 -2.95
CA VAL A 49 -2.07 -8.29 -1.77
C VAL A 49 -1.19 -9.47 -2.18
N GLU A 50 -1.66 -10.31 -3.11
CA GLU A 50 -0.89 -11.44 -3.62
C GLU A 50 0.41 -10.96 -4.29
N LEU A 51 0.32 -9.97 -5.19
CA LEU A 51 1.49 -9.40 -5.85
C LEU A 51 2.50 -8.89 -4.83
N LEU A 52 2.05 -8.10 -3.86
CA LEU A 52 2.92 -7.46 -2.88
C LEU A 52 3.54 -8.47 -1.90
N ALA A 53 2.80 -9.50 -1.50
CA ALA A 53 3.33 -10.58 -0.68
C ALA A 53 4.48 -11.32 -1.39
N ARG A 54 4.35 -11.56 -2.69
CA ARG A 54 5.38 -12.20 -3.55
C ARG A 54 6.52 -11.25 -3.90
N ARG A 55 6.23 -9.96 -4.14
CA ARG A 55 7.15 -8.96 -4.70
C ARG A 55 7.14 -7.66 -3.90
N LYS A 56 7.62 -7.74 -2.66
CA LYS A 56 7.62 -6.65 -1.67
C LYS A 56 8.33 -5.36 -2.13
N ALA A 57 9.23 -5.44 -3.11
CA ALA A 57 9.89 -4.30 -3.73
C ALA A 57 8.93 -3.35 -4.49
N LEU A 58 7.79 -3.90 -4.95
CA LEU A 58 6.72 -3.17 -5.62
C LEU A 58 5.79 -2.44 -4.64
N LEU A 59 5.97 -2.59 -3.32
CA LEU A 59 5.18 -1.80 -2.37
C LEU A 59 5.51 -0.31 -2.50
N GLN A 60 4.46 0.49 -2.63
CA GLN A 60 4.56 1.94 -2.72
C GLN A 60 5.17 2.53 -1.45
N ARG A 61 5.93 3.61 -1.62
CA ARG A 61 6.66 4.26 -0.52
C ARG A 61 6.57 5.79 -0.60
N PRO A 62 6.28 6.47 0.53
CA PRO A 62 5.84 5.91 1.81
C PRO A 62 4.38 5.43 1.77
N VAL A 63 4.09 4.35 2.48
CA VAL A 63 2.73 3.99 2.91
C VAL A 63 2.68 4.24 4.42
N LEU A 64 1.72 5.05 4.84
CA LEU A 64 1.48 5.39 6.23
C LEU A 64 0.38 4.51 6.75
N VAL A 65 0.52 4.04 7.99
CA VAL A 65 -0.43 3.14 8.64
C VAL A 65 -0.65 3.62 10.07
N ARG A 66 -1.91 3.66 10.51
CA ARG A 66 -2.34 4.00 11.86
C ARG A 66 -3.22 2.87 12.41
N GLY A 67 -2.92 2.44 13.63
CA GLY A 67 -3.59 1.35 14.32
C GLY A 67 -2.60 0.35 14.91
N ASP A 68 -3.11 -0.69 15.55
CA ASP A 68 -2.28 -1.79 16.07
C ASP A 68 -1.92 -2.76 14.93
N LEU A 69 -0.63 -2.91 14.62
CA LEU A 69 -0.19 -3.82 13.57
C LEU A 69 -0.46 -5.30 13.90
N ALA A 70 -0.63 -5.65 15.18
CA ALA A 70 -0.95 -7.02 15.59
C ALA A 70 -2.46 -7.35 15.51
N ALA A 71 -3.35 -6.35 15.60
CA ALA A 71 -4.79 -6.61 15.69
C ALA A 71 -5.68 -5.43 15.26
N GLY A 72 -6.93 -5.73 14.89
CA GLY A 72 -7.97 -4.73 14.63
C GLY A 72 -7.90 -4.07 13.24
N PRO A 73 -8.82 -3.14 12.94
CA PRO A 73 -8.79 -2.39 11.69
C PRO A 73 -7.60 -1.42 11.65
N LEU A 74 -7.11 -1.14 10.44
CA LEU A 74 -6.09 -0.14 10.18
C LEU A 74 -6.68 1.02 9.39
N THR A 75 -6.07 2.19 9.50
CA THR A 75 -6.22 3.26 8.51
C THR A 75 -4.87 3.42 7.82
N ALA A 76 -4.86 3.48 6.50
CA ALA A 76 -3.64 3.62 5.72
C ALA A 76 -3.80 4.67 4.62
N CYS A 77 -2.70 5.28 4.21
CA CYS A 77 -2.67 6.11 3.01
C CYS A 77 -1.33 6.01 2.28
N VAL A 78 -1.34 6.28 0.98
CA VAL A 78 -0.11 6.56 0.24
C VAL A 78 0.28 8.01 0.51
N GLY A 79 1.50 8.23 1.02
CA GLY A 79 1.99 9.56 1.41
C GLY A 79 2.43 10.42 0.22
N ARG A 80 1.62 10.46 -0.84
CA ARG A 80 1.82 11.29 -2.04
C ARG A 80 0.51 11.99 -2.42
N PRO A 81 0.51 13.31 -2.66
CA PRO A 81 1.62 14.26 -2.50
C PRO A 81 2.15 14.32 -1.05
N LYS A 82 3.33 14.92 -0.84
CA LYS A 82 3.99 14.95 0.49
C LYS A 82 3.09 15.53 1.58
N ASP A 83 2.19 16.44 1.22
CA ASP A 83 1.27 17.10 2.15
C ASP A 83 0.33 16.11 2.86
N LYS A 84 -0.04 15.01 2.19
CA LYS A 84 -0.82 13.91 2.79
C LYS A 84 -0.14 13.29 4.01
N ILE A 85 1.20 13.35 4.07
CA ILE A 85 1.94 12.84 5.23
C ILE A 85 1.61 13.69 6.47
N TYR A 86 1.56 15.01 6.32
CA TYR A 86 1.27 15.91 7.45
C TYR A 86 -0.19 15.80 7.88
N GLU A 87 -1.13 15.77 6.93
CA GLU A 87 -2.56 15.56 7.21
C GLU A 87 -2.79 14.24 7.95
N PHE A 88 -2.19 13.15 7.46
CA PHE A 88 -2.30 11.83 8.07
C PHE A 88 -1.62 11.74 9.45
N LEU A 89 -0.66 12.61 9.77
CA LEU A 89 -0.05 12.66 11.11
C LEU A 89 -0.80 13.61 12.07
N GLY A 90 -1.89 14.24 11.63
CA GLY A 90 -2.67 15.19 12.42
C GLY A 90 -2.08 16.60 12.46
N GLY A 91 -1.29 16.97 11.45
CA GLY A 91 -0.86 18.34 11.23
C GLY A 91 -2.08 19.23 10.99
N ARG A 92 -2.49 19.98 12.00
CA ARG A 92 -3.40 21.12 11.85
C ARG A 92 -2.73 22.13 10.93
N THR A 93 -3.33 22.38 9.76
CA THR A 93 -3.14 23.66 9.04
C THR A 93 -3.75 24.80 9.83
#